data_AF-A0A5K1AAR7-F1
#
_entry.id   AF-A0A5K1AAR7-F1
#
_cell.length_a   1.000
_cell.length_b   1.000
_cell.length_c   1.000
_cell.angle_alpha   90.00
_cell.angle_beta   90.00
_cell.angle_gamma   90.00
#
_symmetry.space_group_name_H-M   'P 1'
#
loop_
_entity.id
_entity.type
_entity.pdbx_description
1 polymer ?
#
loop_
_entity_poly.entity_id
_entity_poly.type
_entity_poly.pdbx_seq_one_letter_code
_entity_poly.pdbx_strand_id
1 'polypeptide(L)'
;VRLLEILDKVAKDDILIILLVANMCDKGSGRLLTACIDIVVKSDIDITTLEKSLPHDLVKLIVETRENLGLATEHNAPPDKHVRRIHRALDSDDVELVRLLLKEGHTTLDDAYALHYAVAYCDSKTTTELLDIGLADVNLRNPRGYTVLHVAALRREPKIIVSLLTKGARPADLTVDGRKALQISKRLTKSSLYETTEEGNASPKERLCIEILEQAERRDPLLGEASVSLAMAGEDLRSKLLYLETR
;
A
#
# COMPACT_ATOMS: atom_id res chain seq x y z
N VAL A 1 -25.04 -1.32 -17.48
CA VAL A 1 -24.23 -1.88 -18.58
C VAL A 1 -22.81 -1.34 -18.54
N ARG A 2 -22.60 -0.01 -18.57
CA ARG A 2 -21.25 0.60 -18.56
C ARG A 2 -20.32 0.22 -17.40
N LEU A 3 -20.82 0.04 -16.17
CA LEU A 3 -19.96 -0.24 -15.02
C LEU A 3 -19.34 -1.65 -15.04
N LEU A 4 -20.06 -2.65 -15.58
CA LEU A 4 -19.57 -4.02 -15.68
C LEU A 4 -18.44 -4.15 -16.71
N GLU A 5 -18.54 -3.39 -17.81
CA GLU A 5 -17.56 -3.40 -18.92
C GLU A 5 -16.22 -2.74 -18.55
N ILE A 6 -16.19 -1.97 -17.47
CA ILE A 6 -14.97 -1.30 -17.00
C ILE A 6 -14.26 -2.05 -15.87
N LEU A 7 -14.92 -3.02 -15.20
CA LEU A 7 -14.34 -3.72 -14.04
C LEU A 7 -13.00 -4.37 -14.35
N ASP A 8 -12.86 -4.98 -15.54
CA ASP A 8 -11.62 -5.63 -15.97
C ASP A 8 -10.44 -4.65 -16.16
N LYS A 9 -10.74 -3.35 -16.24
CA LYS A 9 -9.75 -2.26 -16.39
C LYS A 9 -9.45 -1.56 -15.07
N VAL A 10 -10.23 -1.83 -14.02
CA VAL A 10 -10.05 -1.26 -12.68
C VAL A 10 -8.94 -2.01 -11.96
N ALA A 11 -8.12 -1.31 -11.16
CA ALA A 11 -7.10 -1.98 -10.37
C ALA A 11 -7.78 -2.88 -9.33
N LYS A 12 -7.21 -4.07 -9.09
CA LYS A 12 -7.82 -5.10 -8.22
C LYS A 12 -8.15 -4.56 -6.81
N ASP A 13 -7.31 -3.69 -6.26
CA ASP A 13 -7.53 -3.05 -4.97
C ASP A 13 -8.74 -2.10 -4.98
N ASP A 14 -8.97 -1.38 -6.08
CA ASP A 14 -10.13 -0.48 -6.24
C ASP A 14 -11.44 -1.29 -6.39
N ILE A 15 -11.37 -2.54 -6.88
CA ILE A 15 -12.54 -3.44 -6.95
C ILE A 15 -13.07 -3.79 -5.56
N LEU A 16 -12.22 -3.82 -4.53
CA LEU A 16 -12.67 -4.06 -3.14
C LEU A 16 -13.63 -2.97 -2.65
N ILE A 17 -13.38 -1.71 -3.04
CA ILE A 17 -14.25 -0.58 -2.71
C ILE A 17 -15.59 -0.71 -3.45
N ILE A 18 -15.54 -1.02 -4.75
CA ILE A 18 -16.75 -1.24 -5.55
C ILE A 18 -17.57 -2.39 -4.97
N LEU A 19 -16.90 -3.48 -4.59
CA LEU A 19 -17.50 -4.64 -3.97
C LEU A 19 -18.19 -4.29 -2.65
N LEU A 20 -17.52 -3.54 -1.76
CA LEU A 20 -18.08 -3.07 -0.50
C LEU A 20 -19.34 -2.23 -0.72
N VAL A 21 -19.29 -1.27 -1.63
CA VAL A 21 -20.45 -0.41 -1.97
C VAL A 21 -21.58 -1.25 -2.56
N ALA A 22 -21.28 -2.17 -3.49
CA ALA A 22 -22.29 -3.03 -4.09
C ALA A 22 -22.99 -3.93 -3.04
N ASN A 23 -22.25 -4.39 -2.02
CA ASN A 23 -22.77 -5.18 -0.92
C ASN A 23 -23.70 -4.38 0.02
N MET A 24 -23.48 -3.07 0.17
CA MET A 24 -24.35 -2.20 0.97
C MET A 24 -25.64 -1.80 0.24
N CYS A 25 -25.71 -1.96 -1.09
CA CYS A 25 -26.87 -1.58 -1.90
C CYS A 25 -27.91 -2.71 -1.97
N ASP A 26 -29.04 -2.54 -1.28
CA ASP A 26 -30.09 -3.55 -1.14
C ASP A 26 -30.97 -3.76 -2.41
N LYS A 27 -30.83 -2.92 -3.44
CA LYS A 27 -31.70 -2.93 -4.63
C LYS A 27 -30.88 -2.87 -5.92
N GLY A 28 -30.79 -3.99 -6.63
CA GLY A 28 -30.36 -4.05 -8.05
C GLY A 28 -28.86 -4.23 -8.34
N SER A 29 -28.01 -4.29 -7.32
CA SER A 29 -26.54 -4.47 -7.47
C SER A 29 -26.11 -5.93 -7.61
N GLY A 30 -27.02 -6.92 -7.55
CA GLY A 30 -26.65 -8.35 -7.51
C GLY A 30 -25.70 -8.77 -8.64
N ARG A 31 -25.93 -8.30 -9.87
CA ARG A 31 -25.02 -8.59 -11.00
C ARG A 31 -23.63 -7.96 -10.83
N LEU A 32 -23.57 -6.75 -10.27
CA LEU A 32 -22.31 -6.06 -10.00
C LEU A 32 -21.57 -6.72 -8.85
N LEU A 33 -22.28 -7.06 -7.77
CA LEU A 33 -21.77 -7.78 -6.61
C LEU A 33 -21.15 -9.12 -7.04
N THR A 34 -21.89 -9.95 -7.79
CA THR A 34 -21.39 -11.23 -8.30
C THR A 34 -20.16 -11.05 -9.19
N ALA A 35 -20.15 -10.05 -10.09
CA ALA A 35 -19.00 -9.80 -10.94
C ALA A 35 -17.76 -9.37 -10.13
N CYS A 36 -17.93 -8.50 -9.13
CA CYS A 36 -16.82 -8.08 -8.27
C CYS A 36 -16.28 -9.25 -7.44
N ILE A 37 -17.16 -10.10 -6.89
CA ILE A 37 -16.75 -11.31 -6.16
C ILE A 37 -15.94 -12.22 -7.08
N ASP A 38 -16.40 -12.49 -8.31
CA ASP A 38 -15.69 -13.35 -9.26
C ASP A 38 -14.28 -12.84 -9.58
N ILE A 39 -14.14 -11.52 -9.79
CA ILE A 39 -12.83 -10.89 -10.03
C ILE A 39 -11.93 -11.01 -8.80
N VAL A 40 -12.45 -10.73 -7.60
CA VAL A 40 -11.67 -10.80 -6.35
C VAL A 40 -11.27 -12.23 -6.03
N VAL A 41 -12.15 -13.21 -6.23
CA VAL A 41 -11.85 -14.65 -6.06
C VAL A 41 -10.66 -15.06 -6.94
N LYS A 42 -10.64 -14.62 -8.20
CA LYS A 42 -9.56 -14.91 -9.18
C LYS A 42 -8.32 -14.03 -9.03
N SER A 43 -8.33 -13.07 -8.11
CA SER A 43 -7.23 -12.13 -7.90
C SER A 43 -6.14 -12.69 -6.97
N ASP A 44 -4.99 -12.01 -6.97
CA ASP A 44 -3.84 -12.21 -6.09
C ASP A 44 -3.96 -11.43 -4.76
N ILE A 45 -5.15 -10.94 -4.41
CA ILE A 45 -5.38 -10.22 -3.16
C ILE A 45 -5.29 -11.22 -1.99
N ASP A 46 -4.38 -10.95 -1.07
CA ASP A 46 -4.12 -11.75 0.12
C ASP A 46 -5.25 -11.62 1.18
N ILE A 47 -5.33 -12.59 2.08
CA ILE A 47 -6.39 -12.62 3.12
C ILE A 47 -6.34 -11.39 4.02
N THR A 48 -5.15 -10.91 4.37
CA THR A 48 -5.01 -9.74 5.25
C THR A 48 -5.62 -8.49 4.61
N THR A 49 -5.37 -8.28 3.32
CA THR A 49 -5.99 -7.18 2.56
C THR A 49 -7.51 -7.31 2.47
N LEU A 50 -8.03 -8.53 2.31
CA LEU A 50 -9.48 -8.79 2.34
C LEU A 50 -10.09 -8.46 3.72
N GLU A 51 -9.49 -8.96 4.80
CA GLU A 51 -9.92 -8.71 6.19
C GLU A 51 -9.92 -7.23 6.55
N LYS A 52 -8.98 -6.45 6.01
CA LYS A 52 -8.91 -5.00 6.21
C LYS A 52 -9.95 -4.21 5.43
N SER A 53 -10.41 -4.75 4.30
CA SER A 53 -11.21 -4.00 3.33
C SER A 53 -12.69 -4.39 3.30
N LEU A 54 -13.02 -5.62 3.72
CA LEU A 54 -14.35 -6.21 3.53
C LEU A 54 -14.94 -6.74 4.86
N PRO A 55 -16.28 -6.79 4.98
CA PRO A 55 -16.95 -7.43 6.12
C PRO A 55 -16.63 -8.92 6.21
N HIS A 56 -16.65 -9.46 7.43
CA HIS A 56 -16.27 -10.86 7.70
C HIS A 56 -17.01 -11.89 6.83
N ASP A 57 -18.34 -11.73 6.66
CA ASP A 57 -19.14 -12.65 5.86
C ASP A 57 -18.70 -12.72 4.40
N LEU A 58 -18.27 -11.58 3.84
CA LEU A 58 -17.83 -11.48 2.46
C LEU A 58 -16.41 -12.04 2.28
N VAL A 59 -15.53 -11.80 3.25
CA VAL A 59 -14.20 -12.43 3.29
C VAL A 59 -14.34 -13.95 3.34
N LYS A 60 -15.21 -14.45 4.24
CA LYS A 60 -15.49 -15.89 4.36
C LYS A 60 -16.00 -16.48 3.05
N LEU A 61 -16.98 -15.82 2.41
CA LEU A 61 -17.50 -16.25 1.11
C LEU A 61 -16.41 -16.33 0.05
N ILE A 62 -15.54 -15.31 -0.06
CA ILE A 62 -14.45 -15.28 -1.03
C ILE A 62 -13.44 -16.40 -0.78
N VAL A 63 -13.05 -16.62 0.48
CA VAL A 63 -12.09 -17.66 0.87
C VAL A 63 -12.64 -19.06 0.57
N GLU A 64 -13.87 -19.35 1.00
CA GLU A 64 -14.54 -20.63 0.72
C GLU A 64 -14.68 -20.87 -0.79
N THR A 65 -14.98 -19.82 -1.56
CA THR A 65 -15.08 -19.91 -3.03
C THR A 65 -13.72 -20.21 -3.66
N ARG A 66 -12.63 -19.58 -3.18
CA ARG A 66 -11.26 -19.88 -3.65
C ARG A 66 -10.87 -21.33 -3.37
N GLU A 67 -11.18 -21.84 -2.18
CA GLU A 67 -10.92 -23.23 -1.80
C GLU A 67 -11.70 -24.21 -2.68
N ASN A 68 -13.01 -23.98 -2.86
CA ASN A 68 -13.87 -24.83 -3.69
C ASN A 68 -13.43 -24.88 -5.17
N LEU A 69 -12.82 -23.81 -5.68
CA LEU A 69 -12.32 -23.73 -7.05
C LEU A 69 -10.85 -24.17 -7.19
N GLY A 70 -10.17 -24.53 -6.09
CA GLY A 70 -8.74 -24.86 -6.11
C GLY A 70 -7.84 -23.67 -6.46
N LEU A 71 -8.30 -22.45 -6.22
CA LEU A 71 -7.56 -21.19 -6.44
C LEU A 71 -6.83 -20.71 -5.19
N ALA A 72 -6.81 -21.52 -4.12
CA ALA A 72 -5.96 -21.29 -2.96
C ALA A 72 -4.48 -21.45 -3.37
N THR A 73 -3.71 -20.43 -3.09
CA THR A 73 -2.26 -20.29 -3.32
C THR A 73 -1.59 -20.03 -1.99
N GLU A 74 -0.27 -20.22 -1.89
CA GLU A 74 0.46 -19.85 -0.67
C GLU A 74 0.33 -18.35 -0.33
N HIS A 75 0.15 -17.50 -1.35
CA HIS A 75 0.06 -16.04 -1.20
C HIS A 75 -1.27 -15.55 -0.63
N ASN A 76 -2.35 -16.32 -0.81
CA ASN A 76 -3.65 -16.03 -0.23
C ASN A 76 -3.97 -17.01 0.91
N ALA A 77 -2.99 -17.76 1.41
CA ALA A 77 -3.10 -18.50 2.66
C ALA A 77 -3.08 -17.52 3.85
N PRO A 78 -3.72 -17.87 4.98
CA PRO A 78 -3.71 -17.02 6.14
C PRO A 78 -2.27 -16.97 6.70
N PRO A 79 -1.78 -15.79 7.14
CA PRO A 79 -0.43 -15.66 7.71
C PRO A 79 -0.23 -16.62 8.88
N ASP A 80 1.00 -16.99 9.22
CA ASP A 80 1.21 -17.83 10.41
C ASP A 80 0.82 -17.08 11.71
N LYS A 81 0.77 -17.82 12.82
CA LYS A 81 0.34 -17.26 14.11
C LYS A 81 1.26 -16.14 14.61
N HIS A 82 2.55 -16.23 14.35
CA HIS A 82 3.53 -15.24 14.81
C HIS A 82 3.46 -13.96 13.97
N VAL A 83 3.33 -14.08 12.64
CA VAL A 83 3.04 -12.94 11.74
C VAL A 83 1.77 -12.21 12.15
N ARG A 84 0.69 -12.94 12.46
CA ARG A 84 -0.56 -12.33 12.99
C ARG A 84 -0.35 -11.55 14.29
N ARG A 85 0.52 -12.02 15.19
CA ARG A 85 0.83 -11.29 16.44
C ARG A 85 1.54 -9.98 16.13
N ILE A 86 2.49 -9.99 15.19
CA ILE A 86 3.20 -8.79 14.74
C ILE A 86 2.22 -7.79 14.10
N HIS A 87 1.37 -8.25 13.18
CA HIS A 87 0.35 -7.40 12.56
C HIS A 87 -0.63 -6.80 13.57
N ARG A 88 -1.08 -7.57 14.57
CA ARG A 88 -1.94 -7.04 15.65
C ARG A 88 -1.26 -6.00 16.53
N ALA A 89 0.04 -6.16 16.78
CA ALA A 89 0.82 -5.16 17.50
C ALA A 89 0.90 -3.85 16.71
N LEU A 90 1.10 -3.94 15.39
CA LEU A 90 1.06 -2.79 14.48
C LEU A 90 -0.33 -2.13 14.42
N ASP A 91 -1.41 -2.91 14.42
CA ASP A 91 -2.78 -2.40 14.50
C ASP A 91 -3.09 -1.67 15.81
N SER A 92 -2.34 -1.97 16.86
CA SER A 92 -2.47 -1.35 18.18
C SER A 92 -1.45 -0.22 18.38
N ASP A 93 -0.71 0.17 17.34
CA ASP A 93 0.39 1.14 17.38
C ASP A 93 1.48 0.81 18.43
N ASP A 94 1.66 -0.47 18.77
CA ASP A 94 2.58 -0.95 19.80
C ASP A 94 3.88 -1.49 19.20
N VAL A 95 4.77 -0.57 18.81
CA VAL A 95 6.07 -0.90 18.21
C VAL A 95 7.01 -1.57 19.22
N GLU A 96 6.82 -1.36 20.53
CA GLU A 96 7.58 -2.08 21.57
C GLU A 96 7.18 -3.55 21.64
N LEU A 97 5.89 -3.85 21.52
CA LEU A 97 5.43 -5.24 21.40
C LEU A 97 5.98 -5.89 20.12
N VAL A 98 6.06 -5.16 18.99
CA VAL A 98 6.75 -5.66 17.80
C VAL A 98 8.21 -6.01 18.13
N ARG A 99 8.95 -5.11 18.79
CA ARG A 99 10.35 -5.37 19.21
C ARG A 99 10.46 -6.60 20.11
N LEU A 100 9.51 -6.81 21.03
CA LEU A 100 9.48 -7.99 21.89
C LEU A 100 9.23 -9.27 21.10
N LEU A 101 8.26 -9.26 20.17
CA LEU A 101 7.93 -10.39 19.30
C LEU A 101 9.10 -10.80 18.39
N LEU A 102 9.90 -9.83 17.93
CA LEU A 102 11.10 -10.09 17.13
C LEU A 102 12.20 -10.79 17.95
N LYS A 103 12.31 -10.49 19.25
CA LYS A 103 13.28 -11.15 20.15
C LYS A 103 12.97 -12.62 20.39
N GLU A 104 11.72 -13.06 20.20
CA GLU A 104 11.37 -14.48 20.22
C GLU A 104 12.04 -15.26 19.07
N GLY A 105 12.53 -14.58 18.02
CA GLY A 105 13.39 -15.15 16.98
C GLY A 105 12.68 -16.03 15.93
N HIS A 106 11.35 -16.10 15.96
CA HIS A 106 10.58 -16.97 15.06
C HIS A 106 10.34 -16.38 13.66
N THR A 107 10.28 -15.05 13.54
CA THR A 107 9.91 -14.36 12.30
C THR A 107 10.56 -12.97 12.30
N THR A 108 11.19 -12.61 11.18
CA THR A 108 11.74 -11.26 11.00
C THR A 108 10.66 -10.26 10.53
N LEU A 109 10.99 -8.96 10.50
CA LEU A 109 10.09 -7.96 9.91
C LEU A 109 9.84 -8.22 8.42
N ASP A 110 10.84 -8.75 7.72
CA ASP A 110 10.78 -9.03 6.28
C ASP A 110 9.92 -10.28 6.01
N ASP A 111 10.09 -11.36 6.79
CA ASP A 111 9.25 -12.56 6.68
C ASP A 111 7.75 -12.23 6.92
N ALA A 112 7.49 -11.30 7.84
CA ALA A 112 6.14 -10.84 8.15
C ALA A 112 5.59 -9.77 7.18
N TYR A 113 6.39 -9.30 6.22
CA TYR A 113 6.11 -8.10 5.42
C TYR A 113 5.60 -6.93 6.27
N ALA A 114 6.15 -6.79 7.48
CA ALA A 114 5.63 -5.89 8.51
C ALA A 114 5.69 -4.42 8.07
N LEU A 115 6.71 -4.04 7.31
CA LEU A 115 6.82 -2.69 6.77
C LEU A 115 5.77 -2.42 5.68
N HIS A 116 5.48 -3.39 4.80
CA HIS A 116 4.36 -3.26 3.85
C HIS A 116 3.02 -3.13 4.57
N TYR A 117 2.81 -3.93 5.63
CA TYR A 117 1.62 -3.86 6.45
C TYR A 117 1.45 -2.47 7.10
N ALA A 118 2.51 -1.97 7.76
CA ALA A 118 2.46 -0.67 8.41
C ALA A 118 2.22 0.48 7.43
N VAL A 119 2.90 0.46 6.28
CA VAL A 119 2.71 1.46 5.23
C VAL A 119 1.29 1.42 4.66
N ALA A 120 0.67 0.24 4.55
CA ALA A 120 -0.69 0.10 4.05
C ALA A 120 -1.76 0.54 5.06
N TYR A 121 -1.60 0.16 6.34
CA TYR A 121 -2.71 0.18 7.31
C TYR A 121 -2.50 1.01 8.57
N CYS A 122 -1.24 1.26 8.98
CA CYS A 122 -0.94 2.00 10.21
C CYS A 122 -0.77 3.50 9.94
N ASP A 123 -0.72 4.33 10.97
CA ASP A 123 -0.45 5.76 10.78
C ASP A 123 1.01 6.03 10.37
N SER A 124 1.32 7.30 10.03
CA SER A 124 2.68 7.70 9.64
C SER A 124 3.69 7.61 10.79
N LYS A 125 3.24 7.71 12.04
CA LYS A 125 4.09 7.69 13.23
C LYS A 125 4.57 6.26 13.49
N THR A 126 3.65 5.31 13.63
CA THR A 126 3.92 3.86 13.77
C THR A 126 4.78 3.37 12.61
N THR A 127 4.49 3.79 11.38
CA THR A 127 5.32 3.45 10.21
C THR A 127 6.75 3.96 10.34
N THR A 128 6.94 5.20 10.81
CA THR A 128 8.28 5.79 10.97
C THR A 128 9.03 5.13 12.12
N GLU A 129 8.38 4.86 13.25
CA GLU A 129 8.97 4.15 14.39
C GLU A 129 9.39 2.72 14.03
N LEU A 130 8.59 2.02 13.23
CA LEU A 130 8.93 0.70 12.70
C LEU A 130 10.13 0.76 11.75
N LEU A 131 10.18 1.77 10.88
CA LEU A 131 11.28 2.00 9.95
C LEU A 131 12.58 2.38 10.68
N ASP A 132 12.47 3.08 11.82
CA ASP A 132 13.60 3.43 12.67
C ASP A 132 14.21 2.25 13.43
N ILE A 133 13.51 1.10 13.51
CA ILE A 133 14.11 -0.15 13.98
C ILE A 133 15.31 -0.54 13.11
N GLY A 134 15.27 -0.23 11.81
CA GLY A 134 16.38 -0.49 10.89
C GLY A 134 16.65 -1.97 10.60
N LEU A 135 15.69 -2.86 10.91
CA LEU A 135 15.81 -4.30 10.68
C LEU A 135 15.04 -4.80 9.44
N ALA A 136 14.27 -3.94 8.78
CA ALA A 136 13.50 -4.30 7.59
C ALA A 136 14.18 -3.81 6.31
N ASP A 137 14.19 -4.62 5.26
CA ASP A 137 14.61 -4.18 3.94
C ASP A 137 13.54 -3.29 3.29
N VAL A 138 13.83 -1.99 3.23
CA VAL A 138 12.97 -0.96 2.62
C VAL A 138 12.70 -1.18 1.13
N ASN A 139 13.46 -2.05 0.47
CA ASN A 139 13.29 -2.37 -0.95
C ASN A 139 12.76 -3.78 -1.20
N LEU A 140 12.39 -4.51 -0.14
CA LEU A 140 11.75 -5.82 -0.25
C LEU A 140 10.48 -5.73 -1.10
N ARG A 141 10.28 -6.72 -1.97
CA ARG A 141 9.04 -6.86 -2.73
C ARG A 141 8.11 -7.85 -2.04
N ASN A 142 6.86 -7.45 -1.85
CA ASN A 142 5.83 -8.36 -1.36
C ASN A 142 5.44 -9.39 -2.44
N PRO A 143 4.58 -10.38 -2.13
CA PRO A 143 4.15 -11.39 -3.10
C PRO A 143 3.50 -10.84 -4.39
N ARG A 144 2.95 -9.63 -4.34
CA ARG A 144 2.39 -8.91 -5.50
C ARG A 144 3.45 -8.14 -6.30
N GLY A 145 4.71 -8.22 -5.89
CA GLY A 145 5.84 -7.56 -6.50
C GLY A 145 5.96 -6.06 -6.19
N TYR A 146 5.29 -5.57 -5.16
CA TYR A 146 5.36 -4.18 -4.73
C TYR A 146 6.42 -3.97 -3.65
N THR A 147 7.21 -2.91 -3.80
CA THR A 147 8.03 -2.36 -2.71
C THR A 147 7.16 -1.50 -1.82
N VAL A 148 7.62 -1.19 -0.61
CA VAL A 148 6.89 -0.28 0.30
C VAL A 148 6.73 1.13 -0.27
N LEU A 149 7.62 1.56 -1.17
CA LEU A 149 7.47 2.83 -1.89
C LEU A 149 6.30 2.80 -2.90
N HIS A 150 6.06 1.66 -3.56
CA HIS A 150 4.86 1.47 -4.39
C HIS A 150 3.58 1.54 -3.56
N VAL A 151 3.57 0.88 -2.39
CA VAL A 151 2.41 0.92 -1.47
C VAL A 151 2.16 2.34 -0.95
N ALA A 152 3.21 3.07 -0.56
CA ALA A 152 3.08 4.46 -0.13
C ALA A 152 2.54 5.38 -1.24
N ALA A 153 2.94 5.14 -2.50
CA ALA A 153 2.43 5.87 -3.66
C ALA A 153 0.93 5.60 -3.92
N LEU A 154 0.46 4.37 -3.69
CA LEU A 154 -0.98 4.01 -3.73
C LEU A 154 -1.76 4.73 -2.64
N ARG A 155 -1.18 4.83 -1.43
CA ARG A 155 -1.82 5.45 -0.27
C ARG A 155 -1.85 6.98 -0.34
N ARG A 156 -1.02 7.59 -1.20
CA ARG A 156 -0.90 9.04 -1.40
C ARG A 156 -0.51 9.80 -0.12
N GLU A 157 0.38 9.19 0.68
CA GLU A 157 0.86 9.78 1.95
C GLU A 157 2.31 10.28 1.83
N PRO A 158 2.51 11.61 1.64
CA PRO A 158 3.83 12.18 1.33
C PRO A 158 4.83 12.02 2.48
N LYS A 159 4.37 12.05 3.74
CA LYS A 159 5.22 11.83 4.92
C LYS A 159 5.91 10.47 4.88
N ILE A 160 5.14 9.43 4.56
CA ILE A 160 5.65 8.05 4.47
C ILE A 160 6.63 7.94 3.30
N ILE A 161 6.30 8.52 2.13
CA ILE A 161 7.21 8.55 0.97
C ILE A 161 8.56 9.17 1.34
N VAL A 162 8.57 10.32 2.03
CA VAL A 162 9.81 10.97 2.46
C VAL A 162 10.59 10.09 3.43
N SER A 163 9.94 9.49 4.43
CA SER A 163 10.59 8.59 5.39
C SER A 163 11.25 7.40 4.68
N LEU A 164 10.55 6.77 3.74
CA LEU A 164 11.07 5.64 2.96
C LEU A 164 12.26 6.04 2.09
N LEU A 165 12.17 7.16 1.35
CA LEU A 165 13.28 7.66 0.52
C LEU A 165 14.51 8.00 1.37
N THR A 166 14.32 8.62 2.54
CA THR A 166 15.41 8.94 3.48
C THR A 166 16.12 7.68 3.96
N LYS A 167 15.41 6.55 4.02
CA LYS A 167 15.93 5.24 4.45
C LYS A 167 16.45 4.39 3.28
N GLY A 168 16.57 4.96 2.08
CA GLY A 168 17.18 4.29 0.93
C GLY A 168 16.20 3.52 0.04
N ALA A 169 14.91 3.84 0.09
CA ALA A 169 13.95 3.31 -0.88
C ALA A 169 14.32 3.76 -2.30
N ARG A 170 14.34 2.83 -3.26
CA ARG A 170 14.71 3.11 -4.65
C ARG A 170 13.50 3.58 -5.46
N PRO A 171 13.46 4.85 -5.93
CA PRO A 171 12.33 5.36 -6.71
C PRO A 171 12.23 4.75 -8.11
N ALA A 172 13.33 4.18 -8.62
CA ALA A 172 13.41 3.58 -9.94
C ALA A 172 12.96 2.12 -10.01
N ASP A 173 12.70 1.47 -8.87
CA ASP A 173 12.24 0.08 -8.83
C ASP A 173 10.90 -0.06 -9.57
N LEU A 174 10.73 -1.19 -10.26
CA LEU A 174 9.55 -1.49 -11.06
C LEU A 174 8.69 -2.56 -10.39
N THR A 175 7.38 -2.35 -10.41
CA THR A 175 6.37 -3.38 -10.18
C THR A 175 6.42 -4.46 -11.28
N VAL A 176 5.68 -5.56 -11.10
CA VAL A 176 5.56 -6.64 -12.10
C VAL A 176 4.98 -6.14 -13.44
N ASP A 177 4.08 -5.15 -13.39
CA ASP A 177 3.51 -4.50 -14.56
C ASP A 177 4.37 -3.34 -15.11
N GLY A 178 5.63 -3.23 -14.67
CA GLY A 178 6.61 -2.29 -15.23
C GLY A 178 6.38 -0.84 -14.83
N ARG A 179 5.75 -0.59 -13.68
CA ARG A 179 5.46 0.76 -13.17
C ARG A 179 6.39 1.15 -12.03
N LYS A 180 6.83 2.41 -12.02
CA LYS A 180 7.50 3.05 -10.88
C LYS A 180 6.47 3.65 -9.93
N ALA A 181 6.89 3.93 -8.69
CA ALA A 181 6.08 4.67 -7.70
C ALA A 181 5.54 6.00 -8.26
N LEU A 182 6.37 6.76 -8.98
CA LEU A 182 5.95 8.03 -9.60
C LEU A 182 4.80 7.85 -10.61
N GLN A 183 4.86 6.79 -11.43
CA GLN A 183 3.83 6.52 -12.43
C GLN A 183 2.51 6.11 -11.78
N ILE A 184 2.57 5.39 -10.66
CA ILE A 184 1.40 5.05 -9.84
C ILE A 184 0.74 6.35 -9.32
N SER A 185 1.50 7.24 -8.66
CA SER A 185 0.95 8.50 -8.14
C SER A 185 0.36 9.38 -9.26
N LYS A 186 1.07 9.54 -10.39
CA LYS A 186 0.56 10.31 -11.55
C LYS A 186 -0.74 9.75 -12.10
N ARG A 187 -0.86 8.43 -12.20
CA ARG A 187 -2.08 7.77 -12.69
C ARG A 187 -3.26 8.05 -11.76
N LEU A 188 -3.07 7.88 -10.45
CA LEU A 188 -4.12 8.10 -9.46
C LEU A 188 -4.58 9.56 -9.42
N THR A 189 -3.64 10.52 -9.50
CA THR A 189 -3.98 11.95 -9.56
C THR A 189 -4.70 12.32 -10.86
N LYS A 190 -4.26 11.82 -12.02
CA LYS A 190 -4.99 12.02 -13.29
C LYS A 190 -6.39 11.41 -13.26
N SER A 191 -6.57 10.34 -12.49
CA SER A 191 -7.88 9.74 -12.27
C SER A 191 -8.81 10.69 -11.51
N SER A 192 -8.29 11.32 -10.46
CA SER A 192 -9.05 12.32 -9.68
C SER A 192 -9.44 13.55 -10.52
N LEU A 193 -8.57 13.98 -11.45
CA LEU A 193 -8.81 15.16 -12.30
C LEU A 193 -9.95 14.99 -13.32
N TYR A 194 -10.33 13.77 -13.73
CA TYR A 194 -11.45 13.58 -14.67
C TYR A 194 -12.83 13.65 -13.99
N GLU A 195 -12.91 13.64 -12.65
CA GLU A 195 -14.19 13.63 -11.92
C GLU A 195 -14.75 15.04 -11.65
N THR A 196 -14.00 16.10 -11.95
CA THR A 196 -14.45 17.48 -11.71
C THR A 196 -14.10 18.40 -12.89
N THR A 197 -15.01 18.48 -13.86
CA THR A 197 -15.12 19.68 -14.70
C THR A 197 -15.56 20.84 -13.82
N GLU A 198 -14.74 21.90 -13.85
CA GLU A 198 -14.79 23.15 -13.08
C GLU A 198 -14.03 23.09 -11.74
N GLU A 199 -12.79 23.59 -11.77
CA GLU A 199 -11.89 23.88 -10.62
C GLU A 199 -11.32 22.70 -9.81
N GLY A 200 -11.19 21.50 -10.41
CA GLY A 200 -10.55 20.33 -9.80
C GLY A 200 -9.02 20.44 -9.67
N ASN A 201 -8.52 21.11 -8.64
CA ASN A 201 -7.12 20.98 -8.23
C ASN A 201 -6.93 19.64 -7.49
N ALA A 202 -5.94 18.84 -7.92
CA ALA A 202 -5.47 17.68 -7.18
C ALA A 202 -5.25 18.04 -5.70
N SER A 203 -5.55 17.13 -4.77
CA SER A 203 -5.33 17.42 -3.36
C SER A 203 -3.86 17.84 -3.13
N PRO A 204 -3.58 18.78 -2.22
CA PRO A 204 -2.21 19.22 -1.96
C PRO A 204 -1.25 18.06 -1.68
N LYS A 205 -1.75 17.00 -1.02
CA LYS A 205 -1.01 15.76 -0.74
C LYS A 205 -0.64 14.98 -2.01
N GLU A 206 -1.57 14.80 -2.96
CA GLU A 206 -1.32 14.07 -4.21
C GLU A 206 -0.26 14.74 -5.08
N ARG A 207 -0.39 16.06 -5.23
CA ARG A 207 0.61 16.86 -5.94
C ARG A 207 1.97 16.76 -5.27
N LEU A 208 2.00 16.85 -3.94
CA LEU A 208 3.23 16.71 -3.18
C LEU A 208 3.88 15.33 -3.35
N CYS A 209 3.11 14.23 -3.35
CA CYS A 209 3.64 12.89 -3.62
C CYS A 209 4.36 12.83 -4.97
N ILE A 210 3.74 13.40 -6.02
CA ILE A 210 4.34 13.46 -7.36
C ILE A 210 5.64 14.26 -7.32
N GLU A 211 5.62 15.47 -6.75
CA GLU A 211 6.79 16.35 -6.69
C GLU A 211 7.97 15.69 -5.95
N ILE A 212 7.71 15.03 -4.82
CA ILE A 212 8.71 14.29 -4.04
C ILE A 212 9.33 13.17 -4.89
N LEU A 213 8.49 12.34 -5.52
CA LEU A 213 8.95 11.20 -6.31
C LEU A 213 9.70 11.62 -7.58
N GLU A 214 9.26 12.70 -8.25
CA GLU A 214 9.99 13.25 -9.40
C GLU A 214 11.36 13.79 -8.98
N GLN A 215 11.44 14.45 -7.83
CA GLN A 215 12.71 14.95 -7.31
C GLN A 215 13.65 13.81 -6.96
N ALA A 216 13.12 12.71 -6.42
CA ALA A 216 13.88 11.51 -6.12
C ALA A 216 14.42 10.83 -7.39
N GLU A 217 13.67 10.80 -8.49
CA GLU A 217 14.15 10.24 -9.77
C GLU A 217 15.23 11.08 -10.45
N ARG A 218 15.18 12.42 -10.32
CA ARG A 218 16.19 13.31 -10.92
C ARG A 218 17.54 13.23 -10.22
N ARG A 219 17.57 12.77 -8.96
CA ARG A 219 18.77 12.61 -8.15
C ARG A 219 19.29 11.19 -8.32
N ASP A 220 19.86 10.90 -9.49
CA ASP A 220 20.51 9.61 -9.77
C ASP A 220 21.64 9.37 -8.73
N PRO A 221 21.66 8.24 -8.01
CA PRO A 221 22.69 7.98 -7.02
C PRO A 221 23.95 7.47 -7.74
N LEU A 222 24.90 8.38 -8.00
CA LEU A 222 26.28 7.95 -8.25
C LEU A 222 26.78 7.21 -7.00
N LEU A 223 27.06 5.91 -7.18
CA LEU A 223 27.49 4.95 -6.17
C LEU A 223 28.63 5.51 -5.30
N GLY A 224 28.35 5.77 -4.02
CA GLY A 224 29.37 6.07 -3.00
C GLY A 224 28.98 7.14 -1.96
N GLU A 225 28.15 8.12 -2.34
CA GLU A 225 27.81 9.29 -1.49
C GLU A 225 26.37 9.27 -0.91
N ALA A 226 25.70 8.12 -1.02
CA ALA A 226 24.24 8.00 -0.82
C ALA A 226 23.74 8.39 0.59
N SER A 227 24.52 8.19 1.65
CA SER A 227 24.06 8.47 3.02
C SER A 227 24.03 9.96 3.37
N VAL A 228 24.97 10.75 2.87
CA VAL A 228 25.09 12.19 3.19
C VAL A 228 24.10 13.02 2.36
N SER A 229 23.96 12.69 1.07
CA SER A 229 23.03 13.38 0.18
C SER A 229 21.56 13.10 0.51
N LEU A 230 21.24 11.89 1.00
CA LEU A 230 19.89 11.55 1.45
C LEU A 230 19.53 12.22 2.80
N ALA A 231 20.50 12.41 3.70
CA ALA A 231 20.28 13.13 4.95
C ALA A 231 19.95 14.61 4.70
N MET A 232 20.73 15.28 3.85
CA MET A 232 20.46 16.68 3.46
C MET A 232 19.17 16.80 2.62
N ALA A 233 18.86 15.80 1.79
CA ALA A 233 17.60 15.74 1.04
C ALA A 233 16.38 15.53 1.97
N GLY A 234 16.55 14.70 3.00
CA GLY A 234 15.56 14.49 4.05
C GLY A 234 15.26 15.78 4.79
N GLU A 235 16.25 16.64 5.03
CA GLU A 235 16.05 17.97 5.62
C GLU A 235 15.24 18.90 4.70
N ASP A 236 15.59 19.04 3.41
CA ASP A 236 14.81 19.89 2.47
C ASP A 236 13.36 19.41 2.28
N LEU A 237 13.16 18.08 2.19
CA LEU A 237 11.84 17.47 2.11
C LEU A 237 11.04 17.61 3.41
N ARG A 238 11.69 17.44 4.58
CA ARG A 238 11.06 17.67 5.89
C ARG A 238 10.72 19.14 6.09
N SER A 239 11.57 20.08 5.67
CA SER A 239 11.28 21.51 5.72
C SER A 239 10.06 21.88 4.86
N LYS A 240 9.92 21.29 3.66
CA LYS A 240 8.73 21.48 2.81
C LYS A 240 7.46 20.88 3.41
N LEU A 241 7.55 19.69 4.02
CA LEU A 241 6.44 19.08 4.76
C LEU A 241 6.01 19.94 5.96
N LEU A 242 6.97 20.41 6.76
CA LEU A 242 6.72 21.25 7.93
C LEU A 242 6.03 22.56 7.53
N TYR A 243 6.48 23.18 6.44
CA TYR A 243 5.87 24.41 5.90
C TYR A 243 4.41 24.22 5.47
N LEU A 244 4.06 23.05 4.94
CA LEU A 244 2.71 22.75 4.46
C LEU A 244 1.77 22.27 5.59
N GLU A 245 2.30 21.81 6.73
CA GLU A 245 1.50 21.45 7.92
C GLU A 245 1.05 22.67 8.73
N THR A 246 1.72 23.81 8.59
CA THR A 246 1.43 25.04 9.34
C THR A 246 0.43 25.98 8.66
N ARG A 247 -0.31 25.51 7.65
CA ARG A 247 -1.24 26.31 6.85
C ARG A 247 -2.57 25.59 6.66
#